data_AF-A0A2V3HH40-F1
#
_entry.id   AF-A0A2V3HH40-F1
#
_cell.length_a   1.000
_cell.length_b   1.000
_cell.length_c   1.000
_cell.angle_alpha   90.00
_cell.angle_beta   90.00
_cell.angle_gamma   90.00
#
_symmetry.space_group_name_H-M   'P 1'
#
loop_
_entity.id
_entity.type
_entity.pdbx_description
1 polymer ?
#
loop_
_entity_poly.entity_id
_entity_poly.type
_entity_poly.pdbx_seq_one_letter_code
_entity_poly.pdbx_strand_id
1 'polypeptide(L)'
;MRAPLRLWLRFIGVEFWLVALVPFQIGFIVGAQEWGSHAGLLGLATVALLTASSFVLNHLCDLETDRRNPRKAFSLLVRGDLTPAAGWALFGALQVATLALAALAGRDFLLCLLGLTAISLAYNIAPLRLKERPGLDIASNGASLGFLLPLAGWSLSQPLGEFPRLYFASVVCYLVAFYCPTMAVDVVADRAVG
;
A
#
# COMPACT_ATOMS: atom_id res chain seq x y z
N MET A 1 -25.26 15.09 -6.74
CA MET A 1 -24.96 14.26 -7.94
C MET A 1 -24.04 13.12 -7.52
N ARG A 2 -24.21 11.90 -8.06
CA ARG A 2 -23.29 10.80 -7.75
C ARG A 2 -21.95 11.04 -8.45
N ALA A 3 -20.83 10.90 -7.74
CA ALA A 3 -19.51 11.05 -8.35
C ALA A 3 -19.29 10.00 -9.45
N PRO A 4 -18.69 10.36 -10.60
CA PRO A 4 -18.43 9.41 -11.69
C PRO A 4 -17.44 8.32 -11.27
N LEU A 5 -17.61 7.10 -11.81
CA LEU A 5 -16.80 5.91 -11.47
C LEU A 5 -15.29 6.15 -11.57
N ARG A 6 -14.83 6.92 -12.58
CA ARG A 6 -13.41 7.26 -12.73
C ARG A 6 -12.81 7.93 -11.49
N LEU A 7 -13.58 8.75 -10.76
CA LEU A 7 -13.09 9.41 -9.55
C LEU A 7 -12.99 8.43 -8.39
N TRP A 8 -13.91 7.48 -8.29
CA TRP A 8 -13.82 6.38 -7.33
C TRP A 8 -12.59 5.52 -7.57
N LEU A 9 -12.33 5.11 -8.81
CA LEU A 9 -11.15 4.32 -9.16
C LEU A 9 -9.84 5.04 -8.82
N ARG A 10 -9.77 6.37 -9.07
CA ARG A 10 -8.60 7.16 -8.68
C ARG A 10 -8.50 7.37 -7.17
N PHE A 11 -9.62 7.56 -6.49
CA PHE A 11 -9.67 7.74 -5.03
C PHE A 11 -9.20 6.51 -4.26
N ILE A 12 -9.49 5.31 -4.75
CA ILE A 12 -8.97 4.04 -4.20
C ILE A 12 -7.60 3.65 -4.80
N GLY A 13 -6.99 4.53 -5.59
CA GLY A 13 -5.63 4.38 -6.09
C GLY A 13 -5.41 3.26 -7.11
N VAL A 14 -6.40 2.89 -7.94
CA VAL A 14 -6.26 1.81 -8.94
C VAL A 14 -5.05 2.00 -9.84
N GLU A 15 -4.74 3.24 -10.20
CA GLU A 15 -3.57 3.62 -11.02
C GLU A 15 -2.22 3.25 -10.36
N PHE A 16 -2.20 3.01 -9.05
CA PHE A 16 -1.02 2.64 -8.26
C PHE A 16 -1.05 1.21 -7.73
N TRP A 17 -2.10 0.43 -7.98
CA TRP A 17 -2.20 -0.95 -7.46
C TRP A 17 -1.04 -1.82 -7.92
N LEU A 18 -0.54 -1.63 -9.14
CA LEU A 18 0.60 -2.38 -9.67
C LEU A 18 1.85 -2.28 -8.79
N VAL A 19 2.04 -1.17 -8.06
CA VAL A 19 3.18 -0.98 -7.16
C VAL A 19 3.17 -2.01 -6.02
N ALA A 20 1.98 -2.40 -5.55
CA ALA A 20 1.82 -3.42 -4.51
C ALA A 20 1.62 -4.83 -5.09
N LEU A 21 0.88 -4.96 -6.19
CA LEU A 21 0.53 -6.26 -6.77
C LEU A 21 1.74 -6.97 -7.38
N VAL A 22 2.66 -6.23 -8.03
CA VAL A 22 3.85 -6.82 -8.65
C VAL A 22 4.76 -7.50 -7.62
N PRO A 23 5.23 -6.83 -6.54
CA PRO A 23 6.10 -7.50 -5.56
C PRO A 23 5.41 -8.68 -4.88
N PHE A 24 4.11 -8.57 -4.59
CA PHE A 24 3.31 -9.70 -4.11
C PHE A 24 3.33 -10.88 -5.11
N GLN A 25 3.07 -10.61 -6.39
CA GLN A 25 3.00 -11.65 -7.42
C GLN A 25 4.34 -12.35 -7.63
N ILE A 26 5.46 -11.62 -7.58
CA ILE A 26 6.79 -12.24 -7.67
C ILE A 26 7.00 -13.19 -6.48
N GLY A 27 6.68 -12.76 -5.26
CA GLY A 27 6.76 -13.61 -4.08
C GLY A 27 5.90 -14.86 -4.17
N PHE A 28 4.67 -14.73 -4.68
CA PHE A 28 3.76 -15.83 -4.93
C PHE A 28 4.32 -16.81 -5.97
N ILE A 29 4.74 -16.35 -7.15
CA ILE A 29 5.27 -17.22 -8.22
C ILE A 29 6.50 -17.98 -7.72
N VAL A 30 7.39 -17.30 -6.99
CA VAL A 30 8.61 -17.92 -6.43
C VAL A 30 8.26 -18.97 -5.37
N GLY A 31 7.26 -18.74 -4.53
CA GLY A 31 6.84 -19.70 -3.50
C GLY A 31 6.03 -20.88 -4.06
N ALA A 32 5.07 -20.59 -4.93
CA ALA A 32 4.13 -21.58 -5.48
C ALA A 32 4.71 -22.38 -6.65
N GLN A 33 5.75 -21.86 -7.33
CA GLN A 33 6.26 -22.39 -8.60
C GLN A 33 5.19 -22.47 -9.70
N GLU A 34 4.17 -21.62 -9.61
CA GLU A 34 3.04 -21.54 -10.52
C GLU A 34 2.70 -20.07 -10.83
N TRP A 35 2.16 -19.82 -12.03
CA TRP A 35 1.79 -18.47 -12.45
C TRP A 35 0.45 -18.01 -11.89
N GLY A 36 -0.46 -18.95 -11.60
CA GLY A 36 -1.81 -18.62 -11.14
C GLY A 36 -2.48 -19.81 -10.47
N SER A 37 -3.10 -19.54 -9.33
CA SER A 37 -3.93 -20.47 -8.57
C SER A 37 -5.07 -19.71 -7.91
N HIS A 38 -6.04 -20.44 -7.33
CA HIS A 38 -7.13 -19.80 -6.59
C HIS A 38 -6.61 -19.00 -5.39
N ALA A 39 -5.58 -19.50 -4.71
CA ALA A 39 -4.90 -18.80 -3.62
C ALA A 39 -4.21 -17.52 -4.12
N GLY A 40 -3.50 -17.58 -5.26
CA GLY A 40 -2.86 -16.42 -5.86
C GLY A 40 -3.88 -15.32 -6.25
N LEU A 41 -5.00 -15.69 -6.86
CA LEU A 41 -6.08 -14.75 -7.20
C LEU A 41 -6.73 -14.11 -5.96
N LEU A 42 -6.98 -14.92 -4.91
CA LEU A 42 -7.46 -14.42 -3.63
C LEU A 42 -6.46 -13.44 -3.00
N GLY A 43 -5.18 -13.77 -3.06
CA GLY A 43 -4.10 -12.90 -2.57
C GLY A 43 -4.01 -11.58 -3.32
N LEU A 44 -4.07 -11.60 -4.66
CA LEU A 44 -4.12 -10.39 -5.49
C LEU A 44 -5.32 -9.50 -5.13
N ALA A 45 -6.51 -10.09 -5.01
CA ALA A 45 -7.71 -9.36 -4.60
C ALA A 45 -7.56 -8.76 -3.20
N THR A 46 -6.97 -9.50 -2.26
CA THR A 46 -6.74 -9.03 -0.89
C THR A 46 -5.74 -7.89 -0.84
N VAL A 47 -4.63 -7.97 -1.59
CA VAL A 47 -3.63 -6.90 -1.68
C VAL A 47 -4.20 -5.66 -2.38
N ALA A 48 -5.05 -5.83 -3.39
CA ALA A 48 -5.76 -4.72 -4.02
C ALA A 48 -6.66 -3.97 -3.02
N LEU A 49 -7.40 -4.69 -2.17
CA LEU A 49 -8.23 -4.09 -1.11
C LEU A 49 -7.39 -3.38 -0.04
N LEU A 50 -6.25 -3.95 0.36
CA LEU A 50 -5.30 -3.31 1.27
C LEU A 50 -4.71 -2.02 0.68
N THR A 51 -4.41 -2.05 -0.62
CA THR A 51 -3.88 -0.87 -1.31
C THR A 51 -4.95 0.21 -1.38
N ALA A 52 -6.18 -0.17 -1.75
CA ALA A 52 -7.34 0.72 -1.75
C ALA A 52 -7.57 1.36 -0.37
N SER A 53 -7.55 0.58 0.72
CA SER A 53 -7.74 1.10 2.07
C SER A 53 -6.63 2.09 2.44
N SER A 54 -5.38 1.81 2.08
CA SER A 54 -4.24 2.69 2.35
C SER A 54 -4.34 4.02 1.59
N PHE A 55 -4.85 4.02 0.35
CA PHE A 55 -5.13 5.25 -0.40
C PHE A 55 -6.28 6.06 0.22
N VAL A 56 -7.36 5.40 0.64
CA VAL A 56 -8.46 6.08 1.35
C VAL A 56 -7.95 6.71 2.65
N LEU A 57 -7.15 5.98 3.43
CA LEU A 57 -6.52 6.49 4.66
C LEU A 57 -5.62 7.69 4.36
N ASN A 58 -4.81 7.63 3.32
CA ASN A 58 -3.95 8.74 2.92
C ASN A 58 -4.76 10.02 2.64
N HIS A 59 -5.82 9.91 1.84
CA HIS A 59 -6.70 11.05 1.56
C HIS A 59 -7.43 11.58 2.80
N LEU A 60 -7.80 10.72 3.76
CA LEU A 60 -8.40 11.14 5.03
C LEU A 60 -7.41 11.94 5.87
N CYS A 61 -6.19 11.45 6.02
CA CYS A 61 -5.16 12.06 6.87
C CYS A 61 -4.54 13.33 6.27
N ASP A 62 -4.60 13.50 4.94
CA ASP A 62 -4.01 14.63 4.22
C ASP A 62 -5.04 15.59 3.65
N LEU A 63 -6.32 15.50 4.05
CA LEU A 63 -7.41 16.28 3.46
C LEU A 63 -7.12 17.79 3.34
N GLU A 64 -6.55 18.40 4.38
CA GLU A 64 -6.23 19.83 4.37
C GLU A 64 -5.14 20.20 3.37
N THR A 65 -4.10 19.37 3.26
CA THR A 65 -3.00 19.54 2.30
C THR A 65 -3.48 19.24 0.88
N ASP A 66 -4.27 18.17 0.71
CA ASP A 66 -4.86 17.76 -0.57
C ASP A 66 -5.77 18.85 -1.16
N ARG A 67 -6.47 19.63 -0.33
CA ARG A 67 -7.28 20.80 -0.77
C ARG A 67 -6.44 21.88 -1.45
N ARG A 68 -5.17 22.01 -1.08
CA ARG A 68 -4.25 23.02 -1.63
C ARG A 68 -3.46 22.49 -2.84
N ASN A 69 -3.58 21.20 -3.15
CA ASN A 69 -2.83 20.54 -4.23
C ASN A 69 -3.70 20.33 -5.48
N PRO A 70 -3.44 21.04 -6.60
CA PRO A 70 -4.20 20.88 -7.84
C PRO A 70 -4.20 19.44 -8.39
N ARG A 71 -3.14 18.66 -8.16
CA ARG A 71 -3.05 17.26 -8.60
C ARG A 71 -4.05 16.35 -7.87
N LYS A 72 -4.50 16.74 -6.67
CA LYS A 72 -5.42 15.98 -5.81
C LYS A 72 -6.87 16.45 -5.90
N ALA A 73 -7.20 17.35 -6.83
CA ALA A 73 -8.57 17.84 -7.09
C ALA A 73 -9.57 16.73 -7.52
N PHE A 74 -9.08 15.52 -7.83
CA PHE A 74 -9.92 14.35 -8.10
C PHE A 74 -10.44 13.67 -6.81
N SER A 75 -9.82 13.93 -5.65
CA SER A 75 -10.18 13.30 -4.38
C SER A 75 -11.64 13.57 -4.03
N LEU A 76 -12.39 12.51 -3.72
CA LEU A 76 -13.81 12.62 -3.37
C LEU A 76 -14.02 13.43 -2.08
N LEU A 77 -13.05 13.38 -1.16
CA LEU A 77 -13.08 14.17 0.08
C LEU A 77 -12.81 15.66 -0.19
N VAL A 78 -11.86 15.98 -1.07
CA VAL A 78 -11.56 17.38 -1.46
C VAL A 78 -12.75 18.02 -2.16
N ARG A 79 -13.43 17.25 -3.02
CA ARG A 79 -14.60 17.70 -3.79
C ARG A 79 -15.87 17.82 -2.95
N GLY A 80 -15.90 17.22 -1.76
CA GLY A 80 -17.11 17.10 -0.94
C GLY A 80 -18.12 16.06 -1.44
N ASP A 81 -17.74 15.24 -2.43
CA ASP A 81 -18.55 14.13 -2.93
C ASP A 81 -18.65 12.97 -1.91
N LEU A 82 -17.69 12.88 -0.99
CA LEU A 82 -17.65 11.95 0.14
C LEU A 82 -17.36 12.72 1.43
N THR A 83 -18.12 12.46 2.50
CA THR A 83 -17.85 13.07 3.81
C THR A 83 -16.67 12.37 4.50
N PRO A 84 -15.92 13.04 5.39
CA PRO A 84 -14.86 12.38 6.17
C PRO A 84 -15.35 11.16 6.97
N ALA A 85 -16.55 11.23 7.54
CA ALA A 85 -17.16 10.12 8.25
C ALA A 85 -17.41 8.90 7.32
N ALA A 86 -17.94 9.14 6.11
CA ALA A 86 -18.12 8.09 5.12
C ALA A 86 -16.78 7.54 4.60
N GLY A 87 -15.74 8.39 4.50
CA GLY A 87 -14.39 7.95 4.17
C GLY A 87 -13.79 7.03 5.24
N TRP A 88 -13.92 7.35 6.53
CA TRP A 88 -13.50 6.46 7.62
C TRP A 88 -14.27 5.14 7.63
N ALA A 89 -15.58 5.18 7.37
CA ALA A 89 -16.38 3.97 7.22
C ALA A 89 -15.91 3.10 6.05
N LEU A 90 -15.59 3.71 4.91
CA LEU A 90 -15.03 3.02 3.74
C LEU A 90 -13.67 2.40 4.05
N PHE A 91 -12.77 3.16 4.69
CA PHE A 91 -11.47 2.65 5.15
C PHE A 91 -11.66 1.43 6.06
N GLY A 92 -12.53 1.52 7.07
CA GLY A 92 -12.82 0.43 7.99
C GLY A 92 -13.40 -0.79 7.27
N ALA A 93 -14.35 -0.60 6.37
CA ALA A 93 -14.94 -1.68 5.58
C ALA A 93 -13.89 -2.40 4.70
N LEU A 94 -13.02 -1.65 4.02
CA LEU A 94 -11.94 -2.22 3.22
C LEU A 94 -10.93 -2.97 4.10
N GLN A 95 -10.59 -2.45 5.27
CA GLN A 95 -9.69 -3.13 6.20
C GLN A 95 -10.28 -4.42 6.76
N VAL A 96 -11.55 -4.41 7.16
CA VAL A 96 -12.24 -5.62 7.62
C VAL A 96 -12.28 -6.66 6.51
N ALA A 97 -12.61 -6.26 5.28
CA ALA A 97 -12.62 -7.17 4.14
C ALA A 97 -11.22 -7.76 3.87
N THR A 98 -10.18 -6.92 3.84
CA THR A 98 -8.78 -7.35 3.66
C THR A 98 -8.37 -8.37 4.72
N LEU A 99 -8.59 -8.07 6.00
CA LEU A 99 -8.16 -8.94 7.09
C LEU A 99 -8.99 -10.23 7.16
N ALA A 100 -10.28 -10.17 6.82
CA ALA A 100 -11.12 -11.36 6.72
C ALA A 100 -10.64 -12.30 5.60
N LEU A 101 -10.38 -11.78 4.40
CA LEU A 101 -9.85 -12.58 3.30
C LEU A 101 -8.45 -13.12 3.62
N ALA A 102 -7.60 -12.32 4.27
CA ALA A 102 -6.28 -12.76 4.68
C ALA A 102 -6.34 -13.90 5.71
N ALA A 103 -7.26 -13.81 6.68
CA ALA A 103 -7.48 -14.88 7.65
C ALA A 103 -7.98 -16.18 7.01
N LEU A 104 -8.80 -16.09 5.97
CA LEU A 104 -9.25 -17.24 5.18
C LEU A 104 -8.13 -17.87 4.35
N ALA A 105 -7.18 -17.06 3.87
CA ALA A 105 -6.06 -17.53 3.06
C ALA A 105 -4.96 -18.21 3.88
N GLY A 106 -4.76 -17.81 5.14
CA GLY A 106 -3.85 -18.47 6.05
C GLY A 106 -3.24 -17.55 7.11
N ARG A 107 -2.75 -18.16 8.20
CA ARG A 107 -2.16 -17.42 9.33
C ARG A 107 -0.97 -16.55 8.92
N ASP A 108 -0.05 -17.10 8.14
CA ASP A 108 1.19 -16.40 7.77
C ASP A 108 0.90 -15.20 6.86
N PHE A 109 -0.01 -15.38 5.90
CA PHE A 109 -0.49 -14.29 5.06
C PHE A 109 -1.18 -13.20 5.89
N LEU A 110 -2.07 -13.58 6.81
CA LEU A 110 -2.70 -12.63 7.75
C LEU A 110 -1.67 -11.82 8.54
N LEU A 111 -0.60 -12.45 9.05
CA LEU A 111 0.45 -11.75 9.77
C LEU A 111 1.16 -10.71 8.89
N CYS A 112 1.45 -11.02 7.63
CA CYS A 112 2.00 -10.05 6.68
C CYS A 112 1.05 -8.86 6.45
N LEU A 113 -0.25 -9.12 6.27
CA LEU A 113 -1.26 -8.09 6.02
C LEU A 113 -1.52 -7.22 7.25
N LEU A 114 -1.42 -7.78 8.46
CA LEU A 114 -1.43 -7.02 9.71
C LEU A 114 -0.20 -6.12 9.81
N GLY A 115 0.98 -6.61 9.45
CA GLY A 115 2.21 -5.80 9.39
C GLY A 115 2.09 -4.64 8.39
N LEU A 116 1.59 -4.90 7.19
CA LEU A 116 1.35 -3.88 6.16
C LEU A 116 0.32 -2.84 6.62
N THR A 117 -0.75 -3.30 7.29
CA THR A 117 -1.74 -2.41 7.92
C THR A 117 -1.09 -1.53 8.98
N ALA A 118 -0.27 -2.10 9.86
CA ALA A 118 0.42 -1.36 10.91
C ALA A 118 1.36 -0.29 10.33
N ILE A 119 2.10 -0.63 9.27
CA ILE A 119 2.94 0.35 8.54
C ILE A 119 2.06 1.45 7.94
N SER A 120 0.96 1.11 7.25
CA SER A 120 0.06 2.10 6.63
C SER A 120 -0.53 3.08 7.65
N LEU A 121 -0.93 2.58 8.82
CA LEU A 121 -1.41 3.38 9.95
C LEU A 121 -0.29 4.29 10.50
N ALA A 122 0.88 3.74 10.81
CA ALA A 122 2.02 4.50 11.33
C ALA A 122 2.52 5.56 10.33
N TYR A 123 2.47 5.25 9.04
CA TYR A 123 2.87 6.13 7.96
C TYR A 123 1.98 7.36 7.84
N ASN A 124 0.67 7.21 8.05
CA ASN A 124 -0.31 8.28 7.83
C ASN A 124 -0.78 9.00 9.10
N ILE A 125 -0.92 8.30 10.24
CA ILE A 125 -1.58 8.81 11.44
C ILE A 125 -0.56 9.37 12.44
N ALA A 126 -0.88 10.51 13.06
CA ALA A 126 -0.11 11.09 14.16
C ALA A 126 -0.17 10.19 15.43
N PRO A 127 0.88 10.18 16.28
CA PRO A 127 2.05 11.05 16.27
C PRO A 127 3.21 10.53 15.39
N LEU A 128 3.10 9.32 14.83
CA LEU A 128 4.18 8.72 14.06
C LEU A 128 4.36 9.42 12.71
N ARG A 129 3.30 9.43 11.89
CA ARG A 129 3.23 10.11 10.58
C ARG A 129 4.55 9.97 9.80
N LEU A 130 5.02 8.72 9.66
CA LEU A 130 6.40 8.40 9.24
C LEU A 130 6.78 8.99 7.89
N LYS A 131 5.79 9.27 7.03
CA LYS A 131 5.98 9.91 5.72
C LYS A 131 6.58 11.31 5.78
N GLU A 132 6.47 12.00 6.92
CA GLU A 132 7.02 13.35 7.12
C GLU A 132 8.38 13.32 7.84
N ARG A 133 8.91 12.13 8.14
CA ARG A 133 10.17 11.96 8.86
C ARG A 133 11.26 11.47 7.91
N PRO A 134 12.37 12.23 7.73
CA PRO A 134 13.44 11.88 6.80
C PRO A 134 13.95 10.44 7.01
N GLY A 135 13.95 9.63 5.96
CA GLY A 135 14.45 8.25 5.95
C GLY A 135 13.46 7.22 6.49
N LEU A 136 12.52 7.60 7.36
CA LEU A 136 11.46 6.70 7.82
C LEU A 136 10.38 6.50 6.76
N ASP A 137 10.23 7.44 5.84
CA ASP A 137 9.45 7.29 4.62
C ASP A 137 10.02 6.17 3.74
N ILE A 138 11.34 6.18 3.51
CA ILE A 138 12.06 5.17 2.72
C ILE A 138 11.99 3.83 3.43
N ALA A 139 12.25 3.79 4.74
CA ALA A 139 12.19 2.56 5.52
C ALA A 139 10.79 1.93 5.49
N SER A 140 9.73 2.74 5.60
CA SER A 140 8.35 2.26 5.54
C SER A 140 7.99 1.67 4.17
N ASN A 141 8.43 2.32 3.08
CA ASN A 141 8.23 1.81 1.72
C ASN A 141 9.08 0.56 1.45
N GLY A 142 10.33 0.53 1.90
CA GLY A 142 11.21 -0.64 1.78
C GLY A 142 10.68 -1.84 2.57
N ALA A 143 10.19 -1.64 3.80
CA ALA A 143 9.59 -2.69 4.60
C ALA A 143 8.27 -3.21 4.01
N SER A 144 7.44 -2.32 3.45
CA SER A 144 6.15 -2.72 2.87
C SER A 144 6.31 -3.35 1.48
N LEU A 145 6.75 -2.56 0.49
CA LEU A 145 6.91 -2.98 -0.91
C LEU A 145 8.04 -3.99 -1.07
N GLY A 146 9.11 -3.85 -0.29
CA GLY A 146 10.33 -4.62 -0.50
C GLY A 146 10.43 -5.90 0.28
N PHE A 147 9.62 -6.06 1.31
CA PHE A 147 9.69 -7.21 2.18
C PHE A 147 8.33 -7.84 2.43
N LEU A 148 7.41 -7.11 3.05
CA LEU A 148 6.15 -7.72 3.49
C LEU A 148 5.25 -8.13 2.32
N LEU A 149 5.21 -7.40 1.21
CA LEU A 149 4.41 -7.78 0.04
C LEU A 149 4.94 -9.06 -0.66
N PRO A 150 6.23 -9.16 -1.00
CA PRO A 150 6.80 -10.42 -1.49
C PRO A 150 6.64 -11.57 -0.50
N LEU A 151 6.87 -11.31 0.79
CA LEU A 151 6.70 -12.31 1.85
C LEU A 151 5.24 -12.78 1.96
N ALA A 152 4.27 -11.88 1.80
CA ALA A 152 2.86 -12.22 1.76
C ALA A 152 2.55 -13.15 0.58
N GLY A 153 3.07 -12.86 -0.61
CA GLY A 153 2.95 -13.75 -1.77
C GLY A 153 3.52 -15.15 -1.50
N TRP A 154 4.75 -15.22 -0.98
CA TRP A 154 5.41 -16.47 -0.61
C TRP A 154 4.62 -17.28 0.41
N SER A 155 4.07 -16.60 1.42
CA SER A 155 3.37 -17.22 2.56
C SER A 155 2.11 -18.01 2.17
N LEU A 156 1.57 -17.81 0.96
CA LEU A 156 0.42 -18.56 0.47
C LEU A 156 0.75 -20.00 0.10
N SER A 157 2.02 -20.34 -0.07
CA SER A 157 2.44 -21.67 -0.49
C SER A 157 3.62 -22.22 0.31
N GLN A 158 4.36 -21.35 1.01
CA GLN A 158 5.57 -21.71 1.73
C GLN A 158 5.62 -21.07 3.12
N PRO A 159 6.27 -21.69 4.12
CA PRO A 159 6.43 -21.10 5.45
C PRO A 159 7.26 -19.82 5.44
N LEU A 160 6.95 -18.85 6.32
CA LEU A 160 7.70 -17.58 6.42
C LEU A 160 9.19 -17.77 6.68
N GLY A 161 9.57 -18.78 7.47
CA GLY A 161 10.95 -19.04 7.86
C GLY A 161 11.87 -19.46 6.72
N GLU A 162 11.30 -19.89 5.59
CA GLU A 162 12.04 -20.37 4.41
C GLU A 162 12.21 -19.29 3.34
N PHE A 163 11.77 -18.05 3.61
CA PHE A 163 11.86 -16.97 2.63
C PHE A 163 13.31 -16.74 2.17
N PRO A 164 13.60 -16.73 0.85
CA PRO A 164 14.97 -16.68 0.36
C PRO A 164 15.68 -15.36 0.73
N ARG A 165 16.75 -15.45 1.54
CA ARG A 165 17.51 -14.29 2.04
C ARG A 165 18.09 -13.40 0.93
N LEU A 166 18.49 -13.99 -0.19
CA LEU A 166 19.01 -13.25 -1.34
C LEU A 166 17.90 -12.52 -2.11
N TYR A 167 16.69 -13.08 -2.14
CA TYR A 167 15.52 -12.41 -2.71
C TYR A 167 15.12 -11.21 -1.84
N PHE A 168 15.17 -11.35 -0.52
CA PHE A 168 15.03 -10.21 0.40
C PHE A 168 16.02 -9.07 0.09
N ALA A 169 17.31 -9.40 -0.05
CA ALA A 169 18.33 -8.40 -0.36
C ALA A 169 18.13 -7.73 -1.73
N SER A 170 17.74 -8.49 -2.76
CA SER A 170 17.58 -7.95 -4.11
C SER A 170 16.38 -7.02 -4.24
N VAL A 171 15.25 -7.33 -3.59
CA VAL A 171 14.06 -6.48 -3.64
C VAL A 171 14.29 -5.16 -2.90
N VAL A 172 14.98 -5.19 -1.75
CA VAL A 172 15.36 -3.96 -1.03
C VAL A 172 16.26 -3.07 -1.89
N CYS A 173 17.30 -3.65 -2.49
CA CYS A 173 18.19 -2.91 -3.40
C CYS A 173 17.45 -2.33 -4.60
N TYR A 174 16.54 -3.09 -5.20
CA TYR A 174 15.75 -2.66 -6.35
C TYR A 174 14.84 -1.47 -6.02
N LEU A 175 14.13 -1.51 -4.90
CA LEU A 175 13.21 -0.44 -4.53
C LEU A 175 13.92 0.84 -4.09
N VAL A 176 15.05 0.72 -3.37
CA VAL A 176 15.91 1.87 -3.09
C VAL A 176 16.40 2.49 -4.40
N ALA A 177 16.84 1.67 -5.35
CA ALA A 177 17.30 2.15 -6.66
C ALA A 177 16.21 2.89 -7.46
N PHE A 178 14.93 2.48 -7.35
CA PHE A 178 13.82 3.15 -8.03
C PHE A 178 13.27 4.38 -7.28
N TYR A 179 13.40 4.44 -5.97
CA TYR A 179 12.94 5.57 -5.16
C TYR A 179 13.97 6.71 -5.07
N CYS A 180 15.27 6.40 -5.10
CA CYS A 180 16.32 7.43 -5.07
C CYS A 180 16.20 8.49 -6.19
N PRO A 181 15.88 8.15 -7.45
CA PRO A 181 15.70 9.13 -8.52
C PRO A 181 14.54 10.10 -8.28
N THR A 182 13.43 9.67 -7.66
CA THR A 182 12.31 10.57 -7.37
C THR A 182 12.70 11.61 -6.34
N MET A 183 13.46 11.20 -5.31
CA MET A 183 14.04 12.13 -4.33
C MET A 183 15.03 13.11 -4.96
N ALA A 184 15.86 12.65 -5.89
CA ALA A 184 16.82 13.53 -6.58
C ALA A 184 16.14 14.65 -7.39
N VAL A 185 14.97 14.38 -7.96
CA VAL A 185 14.17 15.37 -8.69
C VAL A 185 13.52 16.38 -7.74
N ASP A 186 13.09 15.92 -6.55
CA ASP A 186 12.38 16.76 -5.58
C ASP A 186 13.33 17.62 -4.71
N VAL A 187 14.64 17.36 -4.69
CA VAL A 187 15.65 18.12 -3.91
C VAL A 187 15.55 19.64 -4.07
N VAL A 188 15.28 20.15 -5.29
CA VAL A 188 15.18 21.60 -5.53
C VAL A 188 13.90 22.18 -4.92
N ALA A 189 12.80 21.44 -4.99
CA ALA A 189 11.54 21.82 -4.38
C ALA A 189 11.63 21.74 -2.85
N ASP A 190 12.19 20.66 -2.30
CA ASP A 190 12.35 20.46 -0.86
C ASP A 190 13.22 21.55 -0.22
N ARG A 191 14.34 21.91 -0.87
CA ARG A 191 15.20 23.02 -0.40
C ARG A 191 14.53 24.39 -0.41
N ALA A 192 13.47 24.58 -1.19
CA ALA A 192 12.74 25.84 -1.23
C ALA A 192 11.76 26.00 -0.05
N VAL A 193 11.39 24.90 0.61
CA VAL A 193 10.42 24.90 1.73
C VAL A 193 11.07 24.73 3.10
N GLY A 194 12.35 24.30 3.16
CA GLY A 194 13.17 24.25 4.36
C GLY A 194 13.49 22.84 4.82
#